data_AF-K2QXA2-F1
#
_entry.id   AF-K2QXA2-F1
#
_cell.length_a   1.000
_cell.length_b   1.000
_cell.length_c   1.000
_cell.angle_alpha   90.00
_cell.angle_beta   90.00
_cell.angle_gamma   90.00
#
_symmetry.space_group_name_H-M   'P 1'
#
loop_
_entity.id
_entity.type
_entity.pdbx_description
1 polymer ?
#
loop_
_entity_poly.entity_id
_entity_poly.type
_entity_poly.pdbx_seq_one_letter_code
_entity_poly.pdbx_strand_id
1 'polypeptide(L)'
;MEDGESINDFDSCQCGGKLYIMEEDGETEIQSPKITCKNCGNTTTDETAFCSSCGQILIPAKEVSGTNRSETFKPIGIFAGVTFIVVVSIVLLGLLI
;
A
#
# COMPACT_ATOMS: atom_id res chain seq x y z
N MET A 1 -22.14 -7.32 4.20
CA MET A 1 -21.39 -8.26 5.04
C MET A 1 -22.31 -9.42 5.29
N GLU A 2 -22.07 -10.55 4.62
CA GLU A 2 -22.65 -11.81 5.07
C GLU A 2 -21.86 -12.31 6.29
N ASP A 3 -22.54 -13.02 7.17
CA ASP A 3 -21.91 -13.55 8.39
C ASP A 3 -20.77 -14.50 8.01
N GLY A 4 -19.54 -14.14 8.36
CA GLY A 4 -18.35 -14.97 8.18
C GLY A 4 -17.37 -14.55 7.09
N GLU A 5 -17.61 -13.44 6.37
CA GLU A 5 -16.60 -12.86 5.47
C GLU A 5 -15.47 -12.18 6.26
N SER A 6 -14.23 -12.28 5.77
CA SER A 6 -13.08 -11.66 6.45
C SER A 6 -12.98 -10.19 6.07
N ILE A 7 -12.78 -9.31 7.07
CA ILE A 7 -12.54 -7.87 6.81
C ILE A 7 -11.34 -7.63 5.87
N ASN A 8 -10.39 -8.57 5.85
CA ASN A 8 -9.17 -8.45 5.05
C ASN A 8 -9.41 -8.70 3.55
N ASP A 9 -10.61 -9.17 3.14
CA ASP A 9 -10.95 -9.36 1.73
C ASP A 9 -10.98 -8.02 0.96
N PHE A 10 -11.10 -6.90 1.67
CA PHE A 10 -11.10 -5.55 1.09
C PHE A 10 -9.71 -4.91 0.97
N ASP A 11 -8.65 -5.58 1.45
CA ASP A 11 -7.28 -5.06 1.41
C ASP A 11 -6.67 -5.02 0.00
N SER A 12 -7.32 -5.67 -0.98
CA SER A 12 -6.83 -5.81 -2.36
C SER A 12 -7.27 -4.67 -3.30
N CYS A 13 -7.64 -3.47 -2.82
CA CYS A 13 -8.05 -2.40 -3.74
C CYS A 13 -6.88 -1.92 -4.62
N GLN A 14 -7.05 -2.03 -5.93
CA GLN A 14 -6.13 -1.49 -6.94
C GLN A 14 -6.24 0.04 -7.10
N CYS A 15 -7.21 0.64 -6.42
CA CYS A 15 -7.64 2.02 -6.60
C CYS A 15 -6.90 3.02 -5.68
N GLY A 16 -6.15 2.53 -4.69
CA GLY A 16 -5.50 3.39 -3.68
C GLY A 16 -6.47 4.05 -2.68
N GLY A 17 -7.73 3.63 -2.65
CA GLY A 17 -8.69 4.07 -1.64
C GLY A 17 -8.39 3.51 -0.25
N LYS A 18 -8.76 4.24 0.80
CA LYS A 18 -8.73 3.76 2.19
C LYS A 18 -10.12 3.29 2.60
N LEU A 19 -10.21 2.07 3.15
CA LEU A 19 -11.43 1.58 3.77
C LEU A 19 -11.50 2.10 5.21
N TYR A 20 -12.65 2.67 5.57
CA TYR A 20 -12.97 3.08 6.93
C TYR A 20 -14.25 2.35 7.36
N ILE A 21 -14.19 1.65 8.48
CA ILE A 21 -15.36 0.98 9.07
C ILE A 21 -15.88 1.90 10.17
N MET A 22 -17.15 2.29 10.06
CA MET A 22 -17.83 3.05 11.11
C MET A 22 -18.52 2.05 12.02
N GLU A 23 -18.21 2.07 13.31
CA GLU A 23 -18.95 1.35 14.33
C GLU A 23 -20.13 2.23 14.80
N GLU A 24 -21.33 1.66 14.82
CA GLU A 24 -22.58 2.36 15.14
C GLU A 24 -22.77 2.45 16.67
N ASP A 25 -21.78 2.99 17.38
CA ASP A 25 -21.86 3.26 18.82
C ASP A 25 -21.23 4.61 19.19
N GLY A 26 -21.89 5.68 18.73
CA GLY A 26 -21.64 7.03 19.23
C GLY A 26 -20.95 7.93 18.22
N GLU A 27 -21.76 8.81 17.64
CA GLU A 27 -21.42 10.14 17.11
C GLU A 27 -19.93 10.54 17.16
N THR A 28 -19.13 9.95 16.28
CA THR A 28 -17.78 10.43 16.04
C THR A 28 -17.79 11.05 14.66
N GLU A 29 -17.95 12.38 14.62
CA GLU A 29 -17.70 13.14 13.40
C GLU A 29 -16.28 12.81 12.92
N ILE A 30 -16.17 12.25 11.70
CA ILE A 30 -14.90 12.16 10.98
C ILE A 30 -14.43 13.59 10.75
N GLN A 31 -13.66 14.12 11.69
CA GLN A 31 -13.08 15.46 11.60
C GLN A 31 -11.87 15.40 10.69
N SER A 32 -12.12 15.13 9.41
CA SER A 32 -11.07 15.35 8.41
C SER A 32 -10.79 16.84 8.28
N PRO A 33 -9.51 17.23 8.28
CA PRO A 33 -9.11 18.61 8.13
C PRO A 33 -9.77 19.24 6.89
N LYS A 34 -10.41 20.38 7.07
CA LYS A 34 -11.03 21.12 5.98
C LYS A 34 -10.02 22.09 5.37
N ILE A 35 -9.92 22.09 4.05
CA ILE A 35 -9.11 23.00 3.27
C ILE A 35 -9.98 23.87 2.35
N THR A 36 -9.64 25.14 2.23
CA THR A 36 -10.30 26.05 1.29
C THR A 36 -9.53 26.04 -0.03
N CYS A 37 -10.23 25.75 -1.14
CA CYS A 37 -9.64 25.81 -2.47
C CYS A 37 -9.22 27.25 -2.81
N LYS A 38 -7.93 27.46 -3.10
CA LYS A 38 -7.40 28.79 -3.47
C LYS A 38 -7.87 29.28 -4.85
N ASN A 39 -8.40 28.38 -5.68
CA ASN A 39 -8.89 28.73 -7.02
C ASN A 39 -10.36 29.21 -6.98
N CYS A 40 -11.27 28.42 -6.40
CA CYS A 40 -12.71 28.74 -6.41
C CYS A 40 -13.31 29.14 -5.06
N GLY A 41 -12.55 29.06 -3.96
CA GLY A 41 -13.03 29.39 -2.61
C GLY A 41 -13.90 28.33 -1.94
N ASN A 42 -14.21 27.21 -2.60
CA ASN A 42 -14.98 26.13 -1.98
C ASN A 42 -14.19 25.42 -0.87
N THR A 43 -14.87 25.09 0.23
CA THR A 43 -14.31 24.30 1.33
C THR A 43 -14.45 22.81 1.01
N THR A 44 -13.37 22.06 1.11
CA THR A 44 -13.30 20.61 0.84
C THR A 44 -12.47 19.93 1.93
N THR A 45 -12.51 18.61 2.03
CA THR A 45 -11.64 17.87 2.95
C THR A 45 -10.25 17.66 2.35
N ASP A 46 -9.23 17.58 3.21
CA ASP A 46 -7.82 17.48 2.85
C ASP A 46 -7.42 16.11 2.28
N GLU A 47 -8.26 15.10 2.41
CA GLU A 47 -8.04 13.77 1.83
C GLU A 47 -8.40 13.67 0.33
N THR A 48 -8.81 14.77 -0.30
CA THR A 48 -9.11 14.82 -1.73
C THR A 48 -7.95 15.41 -2.54
N ALA A 49 -7.48 14.70 -3.55
CA ALA A 49 -6.43 15.18 -4.43
C ALA A 49 -6.87 16.40 -5.29
N PHE A 50 -8.18 16.55 -5.52
CA PHE A 50 -8.76 17.57 -6.40
C PHE A 50 -9.96 18.25 -5.73
N CYS A 51 -10.17 19.53 -6.03
CA CYS A 51 -11.37 20.25 -5.63
C CYS A 51 -12.58 19.73 -6.40
N SER A 52 -13.58 19.21 -5.68
CA SER A 52 -14.82 18.69 -6.27
C SER A 52 -15.64 19.75 -7.02
N SER A 53 -15.44 21.04 -6.74
CA SER A 53 -16.18 22.13 -7.38
C SER A 53 -15.55 22.65 -8.68
N CYS A 54 -14.22 22.66 -8.79
CA CYS A 54 -13.54 23.26 -9.94
C CYS A 54 -12.43 22.40 -10.57
N GLY A 55 -12.13 21.22 -10.01
CA GLY A 55 -11.12 20.31 -10.53
C GLY A 55 -9.67 20.71 -10.25
N GLN A 56 -9.42 21.83 -9.55
CA GLN A 56 -8.08 22.24 -9.17
C GLN A 56 -7.41 21.18 -8.29
N ILE A 57 -6.17 20.79 -8.62
CA ILE A 57 -5.35 19.91 -7.78
C ILE A 57 -5.07 20.61 -6.45
N LEU A 58 -5.40 19.95 -5.34
CA LEU A 58 -5.24 20.46 -3.97
C LEU A 58 -3.99 19.90 -3.29
N ILE A 59 -3.61 18.66 -3.59
CA ILE A 59 -2.44 17.96 -3.02
C ILE A 59 -1.49 17.56 -4.16
N PRO A 60 -0.20 17.95 -4.15
CA PRO A 60 0.73 17.54 -5.19
C PRO A 60 1.04 16.04 -5.06
N ALA A 61 1.16 15.35 -6.20
CA ALA A 61 1.30 13.88 -6.31
C ALA A 61 2.46 13.25 -5.51
N LYS A 62 3.42 14.06 -5.04
CA LYS A 62 4.52 13.65 -4.14
C LYS A 62 4.02 13.08 -2.80
N GLU A 63 2.84 13.50 -2.35
CA GLU A 63 2.34 13.25 -1.00
C GLU A 63 1.39 12.05 -0.96
N VAL A 64 0.92 11.61 -2.13
CA VAL A 64 0.18 10.35 -2.33
C VAL A 64 1.20 9.20 -2.46
N SER A 65 2.06 9.07 -1.45
CA SER A 65 2.99 7.94 -1.38
C SER A 65 2.23 6.76 -0.80
N GLY A 66 1.63 5.97 -1.70
CA GLY A 66 1.12 4.64 -1.39
C GLY A 66 2.23 3.86 -0.67
N THR A 67 1.99 3.56 0.60
CA THR A 67 2.88 2.69 1.35
C THR A 67 2.82 1.28 0.77
N ASN A 68 3.98 0.61 0.79
CA ASN A 68 4.23 -0.80 0.54
C ASN A 68 4.29 -1.30 -0.92
N ARG A 69 5.45 -1.10 -1.55
CA ARG A 69 6.20 -2.24 -2.11
C ARG A 69 7.71 -1.95 -2.15
N SER A 70 8.30 -1.80 -0.97
CA SER A 70 9.73 -2.08 -0.80
C SER A 70 9.87 -3.51 -0.27
N GLU A 71 9.42 -4.47 -1.08
CA GLU A 71 10.14 -5.74 -1.14
C GLU A 71 11.49 -5.35 -1.72
N THR A 72 12.43 -5.02 -0.84
CA THR A 72 13.84 -4.90 -1.21
C THR A 72 14.22 -6.26 -1.76
N PHE A 73 14.15 -6.36 -3.09
CA PHE A 73 14.61 -7.46 -3.89
C PHE A 73 16.08 -7.66 -3.50
N LYS A 74 16.34 -8.52 -2.51
CA LYS A 74 17.70 -8.83 -2.09
C LYS A 74 18.38 -9.40 -3.33
N PRO A 75 19.50 -8.81 -3.79
CA PRO A 75 20.21 -9.35 -4.95
C PRO A 75 20.58 -10.81 -4.64
N ILE A 76 20.34 -11.69 -5.61
CA ILE A 76 20.42 -13.16 -5.54
C ILE A 76 21.89 -13.65 -5.38
N GLY A 77 22.77 -12.84 -4.80
CA GLY A 77 24.21 -13.13 -4.69
C GLY A 77 24.56 -14.26 -3.73
N ILE A 78 23.74 -14.54 -2.71
CA ILE A 78 24.02 -15.62 -1.74
C ILE A 78 23.59 -16.99 -2.30
N PHE A 79 22.51 -17.04 -3.07
CA PHE A 79 21.95 -18.30 -3.60
C PHE A 79 22.86 -18.95 -4.65
N ALA A 80 23.57 -18.17 -5.47
CA ALA A 80 24.50 -18.71 -6.46
C ALA A 80 25.73 -19.38 -5.79
N GLY A 81 26.23 -18.83 -4.68
CA GLY A 81 27.38 -19.42 -3.97
C GLY A 81 27.03 -20.72 -3.24
N VAL A 82 25.91 -20.75 -2.53
CA VAL A 82 25.48 -21.94 -1.77
C VAL A 82 25.15 -23.11 -2.70
N THR A 83 24.46 -22.84 -3.82
CA THR A 83 24.14 -23.87 -4.81
C THR A 83 25.38 -24.47 -5.45
N PHE A 84 26.39 -23.66 -5.78
CA PHE A 84 27.65 -24.14 -6.33
C PHE A 84 28.41 -25.06 -5.36
N ILE A 85 28.52 -24.67 -4.09
CA ILE A 85 29.21 -25.47 -3.06
C ILE A 85 28.52 -26.84 -2.90
N VAL A 86 27.19 -26.86 -2.79
CA VAL A 86 26.41 -28.10 -2.63
C VAL A 86 26.61 -29.04 -3.82
N VAL A 87 26.56 -28.53 -5.06
CA VAL A 87 26.77 -29.34 -6.26
C VAL A 87 28.18 -29.93 -6.31
N VAL A 88 29.21 -29.13 -6.02
CA VAL A 88 30.60 -29.61 -6.00
C VAL A 88 30.81 -30.70 -4.94
N SER A 89 30.21 -30.55 -3.75
CA SER A 89 30.29 -31.56 -2.70
C SER A 89 29.66 -32.90 -3.11
N ILE A 90 28.49 -32.87 -3.76
CA ILE A 90 27.82 -34.10 -4.21
C ILE A 90 28.66 -34.83 -5.27
N VAL A 91 29.24 -34.09 -6.22
CA VAL A 91 30.08 -34.66 -7.27
C VAL A 91 31.34 -35.31 -6.68
N LEU A 92 31.99 -34.66 -5.71
CA LEU A 92 33.17 -35.21 -5.04
C LEU A 92 32.85 -36.49 -4.24
N LEU A 93 31.71 -36.52 -3.53
CA LEU A 93 31.28 -37.72 -2.80
C LEU A 93 30.96 -38.87 -3.76
N GLY A 94 30.32 -38.60 -4.90
CA GLY A 94 30.04 -39.61 -5.92
C GLY A 94 31.26 -40.14 -6.65
N LEU A 95 32.36 -39.39 -6.69
CA LEU A 95 33.65 -39.81 -7.25
C LEU A 95 34.49 -40.67 -6.29
N LEU A 96 34.14 -40.69 -5.00
CA LEU A 96 34.84 -41.43 -3.94
C LEU A 96 34.15 -42.75 -3.57
N ILE A 97 33.01 -43.06 -4.20
CA ILE A 97 32.24 -44.31 -4.08
C ILE A 97 32.51 -45.17 -5.31
#